data_AF-A0A9Q3HI57-F1
#
_entry.id   AF-A0A9Q3HI57-F1
#
_cell.length_a   1.000
_cell.length_b   1.000
_cell.length_c   1.000
_cell.angle_alpha   90.00
_cell.angle_beta   90.00
_cell.angle_gamma   90.00
#
_symmetry.space_group_name_H-M   'P 1'
#
loop_
_entity.id
_entity.type
_entity.pdbx_description
1 polymer ?
#
loop_
_entity_poly.entity_id
_entity_poly.type
_entity_poly.pdbx_seq_one_letter_code
_entity_poly.pdbx_strand_id
1 'polypeptide(L)'
;MKDWKDPLLSSKLDEIWKKAYDGGRFHLLVRIIYHRTKHTCAMTLKYRSLIKTILHECHDSVLSENLPEDRTLERFKTFSWWPNQRKDVSEYCQTCDRCQNENRATGNKFGIMIQIKGPKSPW
;
A
#
# COMPACT_ATOMS: atom_id res chain seq x y z
N MET A 1 -22.48 6.44 -21.61
CA MET A 1 -22.01 5.08 -21.25
C MET A 1 -22.75 4.68 -19.99
N LYS A 2 -23.49 3.57 -19.99
CA LYS A 2 -24.55 3.29 -19.00
C LYS A 2 -23.94 2.63 -17.76
N ASP A 3 -24.10 3.25 -16.59
CA ASP A 3 -23.74 2.66 -15.30
C ASP A 3 -24.60 1.42 -15.07
N TRP A 4 -24.08 0.25 -15.42
CA TRP A 4 -24.79 -1.01 -15.22
C TRP A 4 -24.67 -1.42 -13.75
N LYS A 5 -25.73 -1.12 -12.98
CA LYS A 5 -25.91 -1.64 -11.63
C LYS A 5 -26.70 -2.94 -11.71
N ASP A 6 -26.00 -4.06 -11.60
CA ASP A 6 -26.61 -5.37 -11.33
C ASP A 6 -27.18 -5.39 -9.88
N PRO A 7 -28.50 -5.52 -9.70
CA PRO A 7 -29.14 -5.55 -8.38
C PRO A 7 -28.79 -6.79 -7.57
N LEU A 8 -28.55 -7.92 -8.24
CA LEU A 8 -28.20 -9.18 -7.57
C LEU A 8 -26.79 -9.13 -7.00
N LEU A 9 -25.88 -8.43 -7.69
CA LEU A 9 -24.52 -8.21 -7.21
C LEU A 9 -24.52 -7.37 -5.94
N SER A 10 -25.32 -6.29 -5.87
CA SER A 10 -25.40 -5.40 -4.68
C SER A 10 -25.81 -6.14 -3.41
N SER A 11 -26.69 -7.15 -3.52
CA SER A 11 -27.16 -7.94 -2.38
C SER A 11 -26.10 -8.88 -1.77
N LYS A 12 -25.07 -9.23 -2.55
CA LYS A 12 -24.01 -10.18 -2.15
C LYS A 12 -22.70 -9.51 -1.75
N LEU A 13 -22.64 -8.18 -1.79
CA LEU A 13 -21.44 -7.41 -1.47
C LEU A 13 -21.45 -7.03 0.02
N ASP A 14 -20.28 -7.14 0.66
CA ASP A 14 -20.12 -6.64 2.03
C ASP A 14 -20.36 -5.12 2.06
N GLU A 15 -20.67 -4.59 3.24
CA GLU A 15 -21.13 -3.20 3.42
C GLU A 15 -20.19 -2.15 2.80
N ILE A 16 -18.86 -2.36 2.90
CA ILE A 16 -17.85 -1.45 2.34
C ILE A 16 -17.90 -1.47 0.81
N TRP A 17 -18.05 -2.65 0.22
CA TRP A 17 -18.16 -2.82 -1.23
C TRP A 17 -19.47 -2.24 -1.75
N LYS A 18 -20.57 -2.44 -1.01
CA LYS A 18 -21.90 -1.93 -1.35
C LYS A 18 -21.95 -0.40 -1.34
N LYS A 19 -21.37 0.25 -0.32
CA LYS A 19 -21.28 1.72 -0.25
C LYS A 19 -20.55 2.31 -1.46
N ALA A 20 -19.46 1.68 -1.88
CA ALA A 20 -18.73 2.13 -3.05
C ALA A 20 -19.57 1.89 -4.32
N TYR A 21 -20.20 0.71 -4.43
CA TYR A 21 -21.04 0.31 -5.56
C TYR A 21 -22.22 1.25 -5.80
N ASP A 22 -22.94 1.57 -4.73
CA ASP A 22 -24.11 2.46 -4.77
C ASP A 22 -23.73 3.88 -5.20
N GLY A 23 -22.49 4.31 -4.90
CA GLY A 23 -21.91 5.57 -5.34
C GLY A 23 -21.68 5.71 -6.85
N GLY A 24 -22.02 4.70 -7.66
CA GLY A 24 -21.88 4.74 -9.13
C GLY A 24 -20.42 4.77 -9.58
N ARG A 25 -19.51 4.28 -8.73
CA ARG A 25 -18.07 4.35 -8.97
C ARG A 25 -17.53 3.11 -9.65
N PHE A 26 -18.38 2.28 -10.27
CA PHE A 26 -17.93 0.99 -10.81
C PHE A 26 -18.34 0.79 -12.26
N HIS A 27 -17.40 0.30 -13.07
CA HIS A 27 -17.59 -0.08 -14.47
C HIS A 27 -17.24 -1.56 -14.63
N LEU A 28 -18.14 -2.33 -15.24
CA LEU A 28 -17.84 -3.71 -15.62
C LEU A 28 -17.28 -3.73 -17.04
N LEU A 29 -16.03 -4.14 -17.20
CA LEU A 29 -15.36 -4.28 -18.49
C LEU A 29 -14.67 -5.65 -18.54
N VAL A 30 -14.95 -6.44 -19.57
CA VAL A 30 -14.27 -7.75 -19.79
C VAL A 30 -14.33 -8.64 -18.53
N ARG A 31 -15.50 -8.68 -17.87
CA ARG A 31 -15.76 -9.42 -16.61
C ARG A 31 -14.93 -8.96 -15.40
N ILE A 32 -14.22 -7.84 -15.52
CA ILE A 32 -13.47 -7.19 -14.44
C ILE A 32 -14.22 -5.94 -14.02
N ILE A 33 -14.34 -5.76 -12.72
CA ILE A 33 -14.96 -4.56 -12.15
C ILE A 33 -13.86 -3.52 -11.95
N TYR A 34 -14.06 -2.31 -12.47
CA TYR A 34 -13.16 -1.18 -12.32
C TYR A 34 -13.79 -0.14 -11.41
N HIS A 35 -13.06 0.33 -10.41
CA HIS A 35 -13.42 1.44 -9.56
C HIS A 35 -12.94 2.76 -10.19
N ARG A 36 -13.88 3.67 -10.45
CA ARG A 36 -13.64 5.00 -11.02
C ARG A 36 -13.63 6.05 -9.92
N THR A 37 -12.56 6.84 -9.88
CA THR A 37 -12.47 8.07 -9.12
C THR A 37 -12.57 9.28 -10.07
N LYS A 38 -12.42 10.51 -9.55
CA LYS A 38 -12.41 11.72 -10.40
C LYS A 38 -11.30 11.70 -11.47
N HIS A 39 -10.17 11.06 -11.19
CA HIS A 39 -8.97 11.12 -12.04
C HIS A 39 -8.37 9.75 -12.38
N THR A 40 -8.86 8.66 -11.78
CA THR A 40 -8.30 7.31 -11.97
C THR A 40 -9.38 6.27 -12.25
N CYS A 41 -8.99 5.21 -12.95
CA CYS A 41 -9.78 4.01 -13.14
C CYS A 41 -8.92 2.82 -12.71
N ALA A 42 -9.30 2.19 -11.61
CA ALA A 42 -8.48 1.18 -10.94
C ALA A 42 -9.22 -0.15 -10.90
N MET A 43 -8.51 -1.24 -11.18
CA MET A 43 -9.08 -2.59 -11.16
C MET A 43 -9.48 -3.01 -9.75
N THR A 44 -10.68 -3.55 -9.60
CA THR A 44 -11.16 -4.03 -8.31
C THR A 44 -10.60 -5.41 -7.99
N LEU A 45 -9.92 -5.54 -6.86
CA LEU A 45 -9.34 -6.81 -6.41
C LEU A 45 -10.14 -7.36 -5.22
N LYS A 46 -10.75 -8.54 -5.40
CA LYS A 46 -11.50 -9.23 -4.33
C LYS A 46 -10.67 -10.31 -3.63
N TYR A 47 -9.87 -11.05 -4.39
CA TYR A 47 -9.18 -12.24 -3.88
C TYR A 47 -7.90 -11.86 -3.14
N ARG A 48 -7.79 -12.28 -1.87
CA ARG A 48 -6.60 -12.03 -1.03
C ARG A 48 -5.33 -12.62 -1.64
N SER A 49 -5.41 -13.78 -2.30
CA SER A 49 -4.28 -14.39 -3.02
C SER A 49 -3.75 -13.46 -4.11
N LEU A 50 -4.64 -12.91 -4.95
CA LEU A 50 -4.29 -11.98 -6.01
C LEU A 50 -3.70 -10.69 -5.46
N ILE A 51 -4.27 -10.14 -4.38
CA ILE A 51 -3.72 -8.96 -3.69
C ILE A 51 -2.28 -9.23 -3.25
N LYS A 52 -2.01 -10.37 -2.60
CA LYS A 52 -0.65 -10.75 -2.18
C LYS A 52 0.31 -10.91 -3.35
N THR A 53 -0.11 -11.57 -4.43
CA THR A 53 0.73 -11.73 -5.62
C THR A 53 1.11 -10.39 -6.22
N ILE A 54 0.15 -9.47 -6.37
CA ILE A 54 0.46 -8.15 -6.93
C ILE A 54 1.33 -7.34 -5.98
N LEU A 55 1.11 -7.43 -4.65
CA LEU A 55 1.98 -6.83 -3.62
C LEU A 55 3.42 -7.30 -3.77
N HIS A 56 3.63 -8.61 -3.89
CA HIS A 56 4.93 -9.19 -4.15
C HIS A 56 5.54 -8.67 -5.45
N GLU A 57 4.83 -8.72 -6.58
CA GLU A 57 5.37 -8.24 -7.86
C GLU A 57 5.73 -6.75 -7.84
N CYS A 58 4.91 -5.91 -7.20
CA CYS A 58 5.17 -4.47 -7.16
C CYS A 58 6.29 -4.10 -6.18
N HIS A 59 6.38 -4.81 -5.06
CA HIS A 59 7.33 -4.52 -3.98
C HIS A 59 8.67 -5.21 -4.20
N ASP A 60 8.65 -6.48 -4.56
CA ASP A 60 9.82 -7.35 -4.64
C ASP A 60 10.35 -7.51 -6.08
N SER A 61 9.74 -6.84 -7.07
CA SER A 61 10.33 -6.82 -8.42
C SER A 61 11.77 -6.30 -8.38
N VAL A 62 12.61 -6.91 -9.21
CA VAL A 62 14.03 -6.57 -9.41
C VAL A 62 14.24 -5.07 -9.74
N LEU A 63 13.22 -4.40 -10.27
CA LEU A 63 13.24 -2.97 -10.62
C LEU A 63 12.89 -2.04 -9.44
N SER A 64 12.43 -2.58 -8.31
CA SER A 64 11.91 -1.85 -7.16
C SER A 64 12.89 -1.89 -6.00
N GLU A 65 14.19 -1.72 -6.30
CA GLU A 65 15.21 -1.59 -5.26
C GLU A 65 14.81 -0.48 -4.27
N ASN A 66 14.51 -0.90 -3.05
CA ASN A 66 14.26 -0.06 -1.88
C ASN A 66 13.03 0.87 -2.03
N LEU A 67 11.90 0.32 -2.51
CA LEU A 67 10.67 1.11 -2.64
C LEU A 67 10.02 1.33 -1.25
N PRO A 68 9.89 2.58 -0.76
CA PRO A 68 9.23 2.84 0.52
C PRO A 68 7.74 2.45 0.47
N GLU A 69 7.16 2.09 1.62
CA GLU A 69 5.75 1.71 1.75
C GLU A 69 4.80 2.70 1.06
N ASP A 70 4.99 4.01 1.25
CA ASP A 70 4.15 5.03 0.63
C ASP A 70 4.25 5.02 -0.90
N ARG A 71 5.43 4.77 -1.48
CA ARG A 71 5.59 4.67 -2.94
C ARG A 71 4.92 3.43 -3.49
N THR A 72 4.98 2.33 -2.75
CA THR A 72 4.26 1.10 -3.08
C THR A 72 2.76 1.40 -3.10
N LEU A 73 2.23 2.01 -2.03
CA LEU A 73 0.82 2.38 -1.93
C LEU A 73 0.34 3.31 -3.07
N GLU A 74 1.10 4.34 -3.41
CA GLU A 74 0.73 5.27 -4.49
C GLU A 74 0.71 4.57 -5.86
N ARG A 75 1.65 3.65 -6.10
CA ARG A 75 1.61 2.80 -7.30
C ARG A 75 0.32 1.98 -7.31
N PHE A 76 -0.01 1.31 -6.20
CA PHE A 76 -1.22 0.50 -6.05
C PHE A 76 -2.51 1.24 -6.32
N LYS A 77 -2.67 2.43 -5.75
CA LYS A 77 -3.85 3.29 -5.95
C LYS A 77 -4.11 3.65 -7.41
N THR A 78 -3.06 3.64 -8.23
CA THR A 78 -3.18 4.01 -9.65
C THR A 78 -3.85 2.91 -10.46
N PHE A 79 -3.53 1.64 -10.20
CA PHE A 79 -3.98 0.50 -11.01
C PHE A 79 -5.03 -0.38 -10.34
N SER A 80 -5.15 -0.37 -9.01
CA SER A 80 -6.04 -1.28 -8.28
C SER A 80 -6.77 -0.61 -7.11
N TRP A 81 -7.92 -1.17 -6.75
CA TRP A 81 -8.75 -0.71 -5.65
C TRP A 81 -9.32 -1.88 -4.85
N TRP A 82 -9.22 -1.80 -3.52
CA TRP A 82 -9.94 -2.66 -2.58
C TRP A 82 -10.09 -1.97 -1.21
N PRO A 83 -11.03 -2.41 -0.36
CA PRO A 83 -11.17 -1.92 1.01
C PRO A 83 -9.91 -2.12 1.85
N ASN A 84 -9.52 -1.12 2.65
CA ASN A 84 -8.37 -1.20 3.57
C ASN A 84 -7.00 -1.42 2.89
N GLN A 85 -6.86 -1.00 1.63
CA GLN A 85 -5.59 -1.00 0.87
C GLN A 85 -4.36 -0.58 1.67
N ARG A 86 -4.42 0.57 2.34
CA ARG A 86 -3.30 1.08 3.15
C ARG A 86 -2.91 0.10 4.27
N LYS A 87 -3.89 -0.52 4.93
CA LYS A 87 -3.63 -1.46 6.02
C LYS A 87 -2.93 -2.71 5.50
N ASP A 88 -3.43 -3.29 4.41
CA ASP A 88 -2.86 -4.52 3.84
C ASP A 88 -1.45 -4.28 3.28
N VAL A 89 -1.19 -3.12 2.67
CA VAL A 89 0.16 -2.74 2.20
C VAL A 89 1.11 -2.57 3.38
N SER A 90 0.67 -1.89 4.44
CA SER A 90 1.49 -1.69 5.64
C SER A 90 1.84 -3.01 6.32
N GLU A 91 0.86 -3.90 6.48
CA GLU A 91 1.06 -5.25 7.03
C GLU A 91 2.05 -6.05 6.17
N TYR A 92 1.95 -5.96 4.84
CA TYR A 92 2.90 -6.60 3.93
C TYR A 92 4.34 -6.09 4.13
N CYS A 93 4.54 -4.77 4.12
CA CYS A 93 5.85 -4.15 4.30
C CYS A 93 6.44 -4.43 5.70
N GLN A 94 5.61 -4.57 6.73
CA GLN A 94 6.05 -4.96 8.07
C GLN A 94 6.58 -6.40 8.10
N THR A 95 6.00 -7.31 7.33
CA THR A 95 6.46 -8.69 7.21
C THR A 95 7.61 -8.88 6.21
N CYS A 96 7.98 -7.85 5.45
CA CYS A 96 9.04 -7.94 4.45
C CYS A 96 10.43 -7.79 5.10
N ASP A 97 11.24 -8.85 5.06
CA ASP A 97 12.60 -8.87 5.59
C ASP A 97 13.49 -7.75 5.01
N ARG A 98 13.29 -7.41 3.73
CA ARG A 98 14.03 -6.34 3.06
C ARG A 98 13.72 -4.97 3.68
N CYS A 99 12.43 -4.65 3.83
CA CYS A 99 12.01 -3.41 4.49
C CYS A 99 12.46 -3.34 5.95
N GLN A 100 12.38 -4.46 6.67
CA GLN A 100 12.79 -4.51 8.08
C GLN A 100 14.29 -4.33 8.24
N ASN A 101 15.11 -4.87 7.33
CA ASN A 101 16.56 -4.69 7.36
C ASN A 101 17.00 -3.28 6.93
N GLU A 102 16.34 -2.67 5.95
CA GLU A 102 16.61 -1.29 5.50
C GLU A 102 16.14 -0.24 6.51
N ASN A 103 15.01 -0.47 7.19
CA ASN A 103 14.50 0.39 8.26
C ASN A 103 15.03 0.03 9.65
N ARG A 104 16.00 -0.91 9.77
CA ARG A 104 16.78 -0.98 11.01
C ARG A 104 17.36 0.40 11.18
N ALA A 105 16.88 1.11 12.19
CA ALA A 105 17.45 2.37 12.56
C ALA A 105 18.96 2.13 12.67
N THR A 106 19.70 2.63 11.68
CA THR A 106 20.95 3.35 11.92
C THR A 106 20.59 4.58 12.74
N GLY A 107 19.94 4.36 13.89
CA GLY A 107 20.17 5.13 15.09
C GLY A 107 21.64 4.89 15.37
N ASN A 108 22.44 5.65 14.63
CA ASN A 108 23.80 5.96 14.97
C ASN A 108 23.71 6.23 16.45
N LYS A 109 24.35 5.38 17.25
CA LYS A 109 24.64 5.72 18.63
C LYS A 109 25.50 6.95 18.43
N PHE A 110 24.91 8.15 18.41
CA PHE A 110 25.65 9.40 18.45
C PHE A 110 26.50 9.18 19.68
N GLY A 111 27.77 8.82 19.45
CA GLY A 111 28.68 8.44 20.51
C GLY A 111 28.57 9.55 21.51
N ILE A 112 28.16 9.21 22.74
CA ILE A 112 27.96 10.18 23.80
C ILE A 112 29.19 11.09 23.75
N MET A 113 29.01 12.36 23.39
CA MET A 113 30.11 13.31 23.38
C MET A 113 30.51 13.49 24.84
N ILE A 114 31.45 12.65 25.30
CA ILE A 114 32.04 12.79 26.61
C ILE A 114 32.90 14.04 26.53
N GLN A 115 32.44 15.12 27.15
CA GLN A 115 33.24 16.32 27.35
C GLN A 115 34.44 15.94 28.24
N ILE A 116 35.61 15.80 27.63
CA ILE A 116 36.87 15.64 28.35
C ILE A 116 37.13 16.94 29.10
N LYS A 117 37.12 16.91 30.44
CA LYS A 117 37.49 18.07 31.24
C LYS A 117 38.97 18.35 31.00
N GLY A 118 39.28 19.52 30.43
CA GLY A 118 40.65 19.95 30.20
C GLY A 118 41.49 19.93 31.49
N PRO A 119 42.80 19.67 31.40
CA PRO A 119 43.68 19.64 32.57
C PRO A 119 43.65 20.98 33.29
N LYS A 120 43.51 20.93 34.63
CA LYS A 120 43.30 22.12 35.46
C LYS A 120 44.55 22.95 35.73
N SER A 121 45.73 22.52 35.28
CA SER A 121 46.97 23.28 35.45
C SER A 121 48.00 22.93 34.36
N PRO A 122 48.87 23.88 33.95
CA PRO A 122 50.02 23.60 33.09
C PRO A 122 51.07 22.73 33.80
N TRP A 123 51.91 22.09 33.00
CA TRP A 123 53.04 21.25 33.42
C TRP A 123 54.05 22.01 34.29
#